data_AF-A0A815GA40-F1
#
_entry.id   AF-A0A815GA40-F1
#
_cell.length_a   1.000
_cell.length_b   1.000
_cell.length_c   1.000
_cell.angle_alpha   90.00
_cell.angle_beta   90.00
_cell.angle_gamma   90.00
#
_symmetry.space_group_name_H-M   'P 1'
#
loop_
_entity.id
_entity.type
_entity.pdbx_description
1 polymer ?
#
loop_
_entity_poly.entity_id
_entity_poly.type
_entity_poly.pdbx_seq_one_letter_code
_entity_poly.pdbx_strand_id
1 'polypeptide(L)'
;MAKKFAACFGLGSDPPSTSPENQQHKIDFFEGENYELILRRLDEGRKMITDFIEQMRNDREIFESQDELNRRSAKHWKDKLDEASKIVSYGTNKTILYRLAESRESTVPVWKNVSNQAEEVITECEKRRDETYRAKRLGHGFEHRQTRRIRKLFENARKPVDNANTNLQKLHRQRIHANQSLADAQRKFEGIKANHFATEVEKQNATSHRVRKQSNVNALNQQINAAEEELIETKLRYREEAIQIFKECDQLETERLNFIQQTLLKFLDVIHPLRYFHQLSEISDQLRYDIQTKQNIEHDLRYWQRTYPGSADSSQPSDEISV
;
A
#
# COMPACT_ATOMS: atom_id res chain seq x y z
N MET A 1 32.17 23.61 4.84
CA MET A 1 31.47 22.31 4.69
C MET A 1 30.36 22.15 5.74
N ALA A 2 29.37 23.04 5.74
CA ALA A 2 28.29 23.06 6.74
C ALA A 2 26.96 23.52 6.10
N LYS A 3 26.62 22.93 4.96
CA LYS A 3 25.31 23.12 4.27
C LYS A 3 24.68 21.80 3.80
N LYS A 4 25.17 20.65 4.27
CA LYS A 4 24.64 19.32 3.90
C LYS A 4 23.98 18.54 5.05
N PHE A 5 23.72 19.18 6.19
CA PHE A 5 23.16 18.50 7.38
C PHE A 5 21.73 18.95 7.78
N ALA A 6 21.10 19.86 7.03
CA ALA A 6 19.80 20.44 7.38
C ALA A 6 18.61 19.89 6.55
N ALA A 7 18.80 18.83 5.75
CA ALA A 7 17.74 18.28 4.90
C ALA A 7 16.99 17.07 5.51
N CYS A 8 17.32 16.63 6.72
CA CYS A 8 16.77 15.40 7.31
C CYS A 8 15.67 15.62 8.38
N PHE A 9 15.34 16.86 8.75
CA PHE A 9 14.26 17.13 9.69
C PHE A 9 13.35 18.21 9.11
N GLY A 10 12.35 17.76 8.34
CA GLY A 10 11.33 18.60 7.73
C GLY A 10 10.46 19.30 8.77
N LEU A 11 10.95 20.42 9.28
CA LEU A 11 10.16 21.40 10.03
C LEU A 11 9.91 22.60 9.13
N GLY A 12 8.65 22.77 8.73
CA GLY A 12 8.08 24.04 8.30
C GLY A 12 8.24 24.42 6.83
N SER A 13 7.34 23.93 5.99
CA SER A 13 6.59 24.74 5.01
C SER A 13 5.69 23.79 4.23
N ASP A 14 4.38 23.93 4.40
CA ASP A 14 3.42 23.24 3.54
C ASP A 14 3.74 23.60 2.08
N PRO A 15 3.97 22.61 1.20
CA PRO A 15 4.07 22.91 -0.22
C PRO A 15 2.72 23.44 -0.71
N PRO A 16 2.70 24.40 -1.65
CA PRO A 16 1.45 24.88 -2.20
C PRO A 16 0.71 23.71 -2.83
N SER A 17 -0.53 23.51 -2.39
CA SER A 17 -1.49 22.56 -2.96
C SER A 17 -1.64 22.84 -4.46
N THR A 18 -0.85 22.16 -5.28
CA THR A 18 -1.08 21.99 -6.71
C THR A 18 -1.68 20.61 -6.94
N SER A 19 -2.84 20.35 -6.33
CA SER A 19 -3.69 19.25 -6.79
C SER A 19 -4.60 19.80 -7.88
N PRO A 20 -4.60 19.22 -9.10
CA PRO A 20 -5.59 19.54 -10.10
C PRO A 20 -6.93 18.94 -9.64
N GLU A 21 -7.72 19.69 -8.88
CA GLU A 21 -9.16 19.46 -8.74
C GLU A 21 -9.83 19.76 -10.10
N ASN A 22 -9.62 18.87 -11.07
CA ASN A 22 -10.22 18.94 -12.38
C ASN A 22 -11.32 17.89 -12.49
N GLN A 23 -12.57 18.38 -12.38
CA GLN A 23 -13.80 17.79 -12.93
C GLN A 23 -14.00 16.31 -12.63
N GLN A 24 -14.17 15.98 -11.35
CA GLN A 24 -14.68 14.68 -10.97
C GLN A 24 -16.17 14.63 -11.32
N HIS A 25 -16.52 13.96 -12.43
CA HIS A 25 -17.89 13.49 -12.64
C HIS A 25 -18.36 12.86 -11.33
N LYS A 26 -19.35 13.47 -10.69
CA LYS A 26 -19.87 12.98 -9.41
C LYS A 26 -20.61 11.68 -9.70
N ILE A 27 -19.88 10.56 -9.65
CA ILE A 27 -20.42 9.22 -9.84
C ILE A 27 -21.46 9.01 -8.73
N ASP A 28 -22.74 8.87 -9.09
CA ASP A 28 -23.76 8.49 -8.11
C ASP A 28 -23.51 7.02 -7.73
N PHE A 29 -23.05 6.82 -6.49
CA PHE A 29 -22.76 5.51 -5.92
C PHE A 29 -23.94 4.53 -6.06
N PHE A 30 -25.18 5.03 -6.02
CA PHE A 30 -26.38 4.21 -6.04
C PHE A 30 -26.85 3.84 -7.46
N GLU A 31 -26.15 4.31 -8.49
CA GLU A 31 -26.47 3.96 -9.87
C GLU A 31 -25.62 2.81 -10.37
N GLY A 32 -26.26 1.89 -11.10
CA GLY A 32 -25.55 0.81 -11.77
C GLY A 32 -24.64 0.02 -10.83
N GLU A 33 -23.53 -0.44 -11.35
CA GLU A 33 -22.52 -1.22 -10.63
C GLU A 33 -21.44 -0.31 -10.02
N ASN A 34 -21.78 0.96 -9.69
CA ASN A 34 -20.78 1.90 -9.17
C ASN A 34 -20.21 1.48 -7.80
N TYR A 35 -20.88 0.58 -7.08
CA TYR A 35 -20.34 -0.05 -5.87
C TYR A 35 -19.09 -0.91 -6.11
N GLU A 36 -18.80 -1.31 -7.35
CA GLU A 36 -17.58 -2.02 -7.73
C GLU A 36 -16.31 -1.23 -7.42
N LEU A 37 -16.39 0.11 -7.39
CA LEU A 37 -15.26 0.96 -6.99
C LEU A 37 -14.82 0.70 -5.54
N ILE A 38 -15.78 0.44 -4.65
CA ILE A 38 -15.50 0.10 -3.25
C ILE A 38 -14.92 -1.30 -3.16
N LEU A 39 -15.49 -2.25 -3.89
CA LEU A 39 -14.98 -3.62 -3.93
C LEU A 39 -13.54 -3.66 -4.43
N ARG A 40 -13.22 -2.87 -5.45
CA ARG A 40 -11.84 -2.71 -5.94
C ARG A 40 -10.91 -2.18 -4.85
N ARG A 41 -11.34 -1.17 -4.08
CA ARG A 41 -10.54 -0.64 -2.96
C ARG A 41 -10.24 -1.72 -1.90
N LEU A 42 -11.23 -2.57 -1.59
CA LEU A 42 -11.04 -3.69 -0.67
C LEU A 42 -10.03 -4.70 -1.22
N ASP A 43 -10.08 -5.01 -2.51
CA ASP A 43 -9.14 -5.94 -3.14
C ASP A 43 -7.71 -5.35 -3.24
N GLU A 44 -7.59 -4.08 -3.59
CA GLU A 44 -6.31 -3.36 -3.67
C GLU A 44 -5.63 -3.20 -2.31
N GLY A 45 -6.38 -3.28 -1.21
CA GLY A 45 -5.85 -3.26 0.15
C GLY A 45 -4.78 -4.33 0.41
N ARG A 46 -4.92 -5.54 -0.18
CA ARG A 46 -3.89 -6.59 -0.06
C ARG A 46 -2.61 -6.22 -0.78
N LYS A 47 -2.72 -5.68 -1.99
CA LYS A 47 -1.56 -5.25 -2.78
C LYS A 47 -0.80 -4.17 -2.03
N MET A 48 -1.50 -3.16 -1.53
CA MET A 48 -0.86 -2.09 -0.78
C MET A 48 -0.15 -2.58 0.48
N ILE A 49 -0.73 -3.52 1.23
CA ILE A 49 -0.02 -4.12 2.39
C ILE A 49 1.20 -4.93 1.94
N THR A 50 1.14 -5.57 0.77
CA THR A 50 2.28 -6.31 0.19
C THR A 50 3.42 -5.36 -0.19
N ASP A 51 3.10 -4.26 -0.87
CA ASP A 51 4.06 -3.21 -1.23
C ASP A 51 4.67 -2.58 0.04
N PHE A 52 3.85 -2.40 1.09
CA PHE A 52 4.31 -1.92 2.40
C PHE A 52 5.26 -2.91 3.11
N ILE A 53 4.99 -4.21 3.04
CA ILE A 53 5.89 -5.25 3.56
C ILE A 53 7.22 -5.25 2.80
N GLU A 54 7.18 -5.10 1.48
CA GLU A 54 8.39 -5.00 0.65
C GLU A 54 9.23 -3.79 1.03
N GLN A 55 8.61 -2.64 1.27
CA GLN A 55 9.32 -1.46 1.77
C GLN A 55 10.02 -1.74 3.12
N MET A 56 9.34 -2.35 4.07
CA MET A 56 9.95 -2.69 5.37
C MET A 56 11.12 -3.69 5.22
N ARG A 57 11.02 -4.64 4.28
CA ARG A 57 12.12 -5.56 3.96
C ARG A 57 13.34 -4.83 3.40
N ASN A 58 13.13 -3.90 2.46
CA ASN A 58 14.21 -3.09 1.91
C ASN A 58 14.93 -2.27 3.01
N ASP A 59 14.17 -1.69 3.94
CA ASP A 59 14.74 -0.98 5.09
C ASP A 59 15.50 -1.93 6.02
N ARG A 60 14.99 -3.14 6.25
CA ARG A 60 15.66 -4.18 7.04
C ARG A 60 17.00 -4.62 6.44
N GLU A 61 17.07 -4.78 5.12
CA GLU A 61 18.29 -5.17 4.40
C GLU A 61 19.46 -4.20 4.62
N ILE A 62 19.18 -2.92 4.88
CA ILE A 62 20.20 -1.93 5.23
C ILE A 62 20.91 -2.32 6.52
N PHE A 63 20.17 -2.78 7.54
CA PHE A 63 20.73 -3.18 8.83
C PHE A 63 21.50 -4.51 8.73
N GLU A 64 21.00 -5.47 7.96
CA GLU A 64 21.75 -6.71 7.67
C GLU A 64 23.07 -6.43 6.95
N SER A 65 23.02 -5.56 5.94
CA SER A 65 24.20 -5.13 5.20
C SER A 65 25.23 -4.45 6.12
N GLN A 66 24.76 -3.64 7.07
CA GLN A 66 25.63 -2.96 8.03
C GLN A 66 26.35 -3.95 8.96
N ASP A 67 25.67 -5.00 9.42
CA ASP A 67 26.28 -6.03 10.24
C ASP A 67 27.36 -6.81 9.48
N GLU A 68 27.08 -7.17 8.22
CA GLU A 68 27.97 -7.96 7.39
C GLU A 68 29.19 -7.15 6.94
N LEU A 69 28.99 -5.87 6.60
CA LEU A 69 30.09 -4.95 6.29
C LEU A 69 31.01 -4.74 7.49
N ASN A 70 30.46 -4.57 8.69
CA ASN A 70 31.27 -4.36 9.89
C ASN A 70 32.08 -5.62 10.25
N ARG A 71 31.47 -6.81 10.14
CA ARG A 71 32.16 -8.10 10.35
C ARG A 71 33.30 -8.31 9.36
N ARG A 72 33.06 -8.12 8.07
CA ARG A 72 34.08 -8.24 7.02
C ARG A 72 35.20 -7.21 7.18
N SER A 73 34.84 -5.96 7.48
CA SER A 73 35.82 -4.89 7.68
C SER A 73 36.70 -5.16 8.90
N ALA A 74 36.12 -5.58 10.02
CA ALA A 74 36.86 -5.91 11.23
C ALA A 74 37.85 -7.05 10.96
N LYS A 75 37.37 -8.16 10.35
CA LYS A 75 38.23 -9.29 9.98
C LYS A 75 39.36 -8.86 9.05
N HIS A 76 39.05 -8.16 7.96
CA HIS A 76 40.05 -7.71 6.99
C HIS A 76 41.19 -6.91 7.62
N TRP A 77 40.85 -5.99 8.54
CA TRP A 77 41.87 -5.17 9.21
C TRP A 77 42.64 -5.94 10.26
N LYS A 78 42.02 -6.87 10.99
CA LYS A 78 42.73 -7.77 11.91
C LYS A 78 43.73 -8.64 11.16
N ASP A 79 43.30 -9.31 10.09
CA ASP A 79 44.17 -10.16 9.25
C ASP A 79 45.35 -9.34 8.69
N LYS A 80 45.08 -8.14 8.14
CA LYS A 80 46.16 -7.23 7.68
C LYS A 80 47.11 -6.82 8.79
N LEU A 81 46.62 -6.58 10.00
CA LEU A 81 47.47 -6.24 11.14
C LEU A 81 48.27 -7.46 11.60
N ASP A 82 47.71 -8.67 11.56
CA ASP A 82 48.42 -9.91 11.91
C ASP A 82 49.58 -10.16 10.93
N GLU A 83 49.33 -9.97 9.63
CA GLU A 83 50.32 -10.08 8.55
C GLU A 83 51.35 -8.94 8.55
N ALA A 84 50.99 -7.76 9.09
CA ALA A 84 51.89 -6.61 9.11
C ALA A 84 53.15 -6.92 9.91
N SER A 85 54.30 -6.77 9.24
CA SER A 85 55.60 -6.94 9.88
C SER A 85 55.74 -5.99 11.07
N LYS A 86 56.52 -6.42 12.07
CA LYS A 86 56.83 -5.61 13.27
C LYS A 86 57.58 -4.29 12.93
N ILE A 87 58.01 -4.11 11.68
CA ILE A 87 58.61 -2.87 11.15
C ILE A 87 57.52 -1.85 10.79
N VAL A 88 56.37 -2.29 10.27
CA VAL A 88 55.34 -1.40 9.70
C VAL A 88 54.29 -1.00 10.73
N SER A 89 53.96 -1.88 11.67
CA SER A 89 53.02 -1.61 12.76
C SER A 89 53.42 -2.41 13.98
N TYR A 90 53.58 -1.75 15.13
CA TYR A 90 54.08 -2.35 16.36
C TYR A 90 53.54 -1.66 17.61
N GLY A 91 53.85 -2.26 18.76
CA GLY A 91 53.62 -1.67 20.06
C GLY A 91 52.16 -1.33 20.35
N THR A 92 51.97 -0.29 21.16
CA THR A 92 50.65 0.18 21.57
C THR A 92 49.84 0.74 20.42
N ASN A 93 50.48 1.31 19.40
CA ASN A 93 49.79 1.81 18.20
C ASN A 93 49.10 0.68 17.41
N LYS A 94 49.79 -0.45 17.21
CA LYS A 94 49.18 -1.66 16.61
C LYS A 94 47.98 -2.12 17.44
N THR A 95 48.11 -2.17 18.76
CA THR A 95 47.02 -2.54 19.67
C THR A 95 45.79 -1.64 19.51
N ILE A 96 45.96 -0.32 19.39
CA ILE A 96 44.83 0.60 19.17
C ILE A 96 44.15 0.36 17.82
N LEU A 97 44.90 0.05 16.76
CA LEU A 97 44.32 -0.31 15.46
C LEU A 97 43.50 -1.61 15.53
N TYR A 98 43.92 -2.60 16.34
CA TYR A 98 43.06 -3.76 16.65
C TYR A 98 41.80 -3.35 17.40
N ARG A 99 41.91 -2.48 18.40
CA ARG A 99 40.75 -1.99 19.17
C ARG A 99 39.73 -1.27 18.29
N LEU A 100 40.18 -0.54 17.26
CA LEU A 100 39.29 0.03 16.25
C LEU A 100 38.57 -1.02 15.40
N ALA A 101 39.25 -2.12 15.04
CA ALA A 101 38.60 -3.22 14.33
C ALA A 101 37.60 -3.96 15.24
N GLU A 102 37.93 -4.17 16.52
CA GLU A 102 37.05 -4.78 17.52
C GLU A 102 35.84 -3.91 17.86
N SER A 103 35.98 -2.58 17.90
CA SER A 103 34.83 -1.70 18.16
C SER A 103 33.80 -1.81 17.04
N ARG A 104 34.23 -1.94 15.77
CA ARG A 104 33.33 -2.22 14.64
C ARG A 104 32.61 -3.55 14.82
N GLU A 105 33.33 -4.60 15.18
CA GLU A 105 32.75 -5.92 15.45
C GLU A 105 31.75 -5.87 16.61
N SER A 106 32.00 -5.04 17.62
CA SER A 106 31.11 -4.85 18.77
C SER A 106 29.76 -4.22 18.40
N THR A 107 29.67 -3.52 17.26
CA THR A 107 28.38 -2.99 16.75
C THR A 107 27.52 -4.04 16.03
N VAL A 108 28.10 -5.16 15.59
CA VAL A 108 27.40 -6.23 14.87
C VAL A 108 26.17 -6.77 15.64
N PRO A 109 26.24 -7.10 16.94
CA PRO A 109 25.06 -7.56 17.68
C PRO A 109 23.94 -6.52 17.73
N VAL A 110 24.26 -5.22 17.73
CA VAL A 110 23.26 -4.15 17.71
C VAL A 110 22.48 -4.18 16.40
N TRP A 111 23.18 -4.12 15.26
CA TRP A 111 22.55 -4.12 13.94
C TRP A 111 21.78 -5.40 13.63
N LYS A 112 22.33 -6.55 14.04
CA LYS A 112 21.64 -7.84 13.93
C LYS A 112 20.35 -7.85 14.76
N ASN A 113 20.36 -7.27 15.95
CA ASN A 113 19.18 -7.14 16.79
C ASN A 113 18.11 -6.21 16.19
N VAL A 114 18.52 -5.12 15.52
CA VAL A 114 17.57 -4.26 14.77
C VAL A 114 16.92 -5.04 13.64
N SER A 115 17.71 -5.74 12.83
CA SER A 115 17.21 -6.56 11.72
C SER A 115 16.24 -7.66 12.17
N ASN A 116 16.56 -8.36 13.26
CA ASN A 116 15.70 -9.41 13.80
C ASN A 116 14.35 -8.85 14.30
N GLN A 117 14.36 -7.75 15.06
CA GLN A 117 13.12 -7.14 15.52
C GLN A 117 12.29 -6.57 14.35
N ALA A 118 12.94 -6.06 13.30
CA ALA A 118 12.26 -5.61 12.09
C ALA A 118 11.56 -6.78 11.39
N GLU A 119 12.22 -7.95 11.33
CA GLU A 119 11.64 -9.18 10.77
C GLU A 119 10.42 -9.66 11.56
N GLU A 120 10.43 -9.53 12.89
CA GLU A 120 9.28 -9.88 13.73
C GLU A 120 8.05 -9.03 13.37
N VAL A 121 8.23 -7.71 13.19
CA VAL A 121 7.16 -6.80 12.76
C VAL A 121 6.68 -7.14 11.35
N ILE A 122 7.60 -7.43 10.43
CA ILE A 122 7.29 -7.84 9.05
C ILE A 122 6.46 -9.14 9.04
N THR A 123 6.88 -10.14 9.81
CA THR A 123 6.20 -11.43 9.91
C THR A 123 4.81 -11.28 10.52
N GLU A 124 4.64 -10.46 11.56
CA GLU A 124 3.34 -10.13 12.13
C GLU A 124 2.42 -9.48 11.07
N CYS A 125 2.95 -8.54 10.29
CA CYS A 125 2.23 -7.87 9.21
C CYS A 125 1.80 -8.86 8.11
N GLU A 126 2.68 -9.75 7.68
CA GLU A 126 2.38 -10.80 6.69
C GLU A 126 1.29 -11.74 7.16
N LYS A 127 1.39 -12.23 8.40
CA LYS A 127 0.37 -13.09 9.00
C LYS A 127 -0.98 -12.37 9.03
N ARG A 128 -1.02 -11.11 9.46
CA ARG A 128 -2.25 -10.33 9.55
C ARG A 128 -2.85 -10.06 8.17
N ARG A 129 -2.03 -9.76 7.15
CA ARG A 129 -2.45 -9.65 5.75
C ARG A 129 -3.12 -10.95 5.30
N ASP A 130 -2.49 -12.09 5.51
CA ASP A 130 -2.99 -13.38 5.01
C ASP A 130 -4.27 -13.83 5.73
N GLU A 131 -4.42 -13.50 7.01
CA GLU A 131 -5.65 -13.70 7.77
C GLU A 131 -6.79 -12.80 7.29
N THR A 132 -6.50 -11.53 7.01
CA THR A 132 -7.49 -10.53 6.56
C THR A 132 -7.96 -10.83 5.14
N TYR A 133 -7.04 -11.17 4.26
CA TYR A 133 -7.28 -11.33 2.82
C TYR A 133 -7.35 -12.79 2.38
N ARG A 134 -7.80 -13.71 3.24
CA ARG A 134 -7.99 -15.13 2.87
C ARG A 134 -8.79 -15.24 1.57
N ALA A 135 -8.11 -15.66 0.52
CA ALA A 135 -8.70 -15.85 -0.79
C ALA A 135 -9.11 -17.32 -0.97
N LYS A 136 -10.21 -17.55 -1.71
CA LYS A 136 -10.48 -18.86 -2.28
C LYS A 136 -10.05 -18.83 -3.74
N ARG A 137 -9.34 -19.86 -4.18
CA ARG A 137 -9.08 -20.08 -5.60
C ARG A 137 -10.41 -20.42 -6.28
N LEU A 138 -10.85 -19.61 -7.23
CA LEU A 138 -12.07 -19.82 -8.01
C LEU A 138 -11.72 -19.65 -9.49
N GLY A 139 -11.67 -20.77 -10.22
CA GLY A 139 -11.37 -20.76 -11.65
C GLY A 139 -10.01 -20.11 -11.97
N HIS A 140 -10.04 -19.05 -12.79
CA HIS A 140 -8.86 -18.32 -13.27
C HIS A 140 -8.34 -17.22 -12.31
N GLY A 141 -8.89 -17.07 -11.10
CA GLY A 141 -8.49 -15.99 -10.19
C GLY A 141 -8.59 -16.31 -8.69
N PHE A 142 -8.11 -15.36 -7.90
CA PHE A 142 -8.28 -15.33 -6.45
C PHE A 142 -9.28 -14.22 -6.12
N GLU A 143 -10.38 -14.57 -5.45
CA GLU A 143 -11.36 -13.59 -4.96
C GLU A 143 -11.31 -13.58 -3.43
N HIS A 144 -11.17 -12.38 -2.85
CA HIS A 144 -11.15 -12.21 -1.40
C HIS A 144 -12.52 -12.52 -0.82
N ARG A 145 -12.55 -13.32 0.25
CA ARG A 145 -13.81 -13.79 0.86
C ARG A 145 -14.73 -12.64 1.27
N GLN A 146 -14.16 -11.55 1.81
CA GLN A 146 -14.94 -10.38 2.23
C GLN A 146 -15.48 -9.60 1.04
N THR A 147 -14.66 -9.32 0.02
CA THR A 147 -15.10 -8.67 -1.22
C THR A 147 -16.25 -9.42 -1.86
N ARG A 148 -16.13 -10.75 -1.97
CA ARG A 148 -17.21 -11.60 -2.50
C ARG A 148 -18.50 -11.52 -1.68
N ARG A 149 -18.38 -11.47 -0.34
CA ARG A 149 -19.55 -11.36 0.54
C ARG A 149 -20.26 -10.04 0.31
N ILE A 150 -19.51 -8.93 0.31
CA ILE A 150 -20.06 -7.58 0.14
C ILE A 150 -20.65 -7.40 -1.26
N ARG A 151 -19.99 -7.93 -2.30
CA ARG A 151 -20.53 -8.00 -3.67
C ARG A 151 -21.93 -8.60 -3.70
N LYS A 152 -22.10 -9.78 -3.08
CA LYS A 152 -23.40 -10.44 -3.00
C LYS A 152 -24.44 -9.63 -2.22
N LEU A 153 -24.04 -8.89 -1.19
CA LEU A 153 -24.96 -8.02 -0.46
C LEU A 153 -25.48 -6.91 -1.37
N PHE A 154 -24.60 -6.24 -2.13
CA PHE A 154 -25.01 -5.22 -3.10
C PHE A 154 -25.88 -5.80 -4.22
N GLU A 155 -25.50 -6.94 -4.80
CA GLU A 155 -26.28 -7.63 -5.83
C GLU A 155 -27.69 -7.97 -5.32
N ASN A 156 -27.80 -8.52 -4.10
CA ASN A 156 -29.08 -8.87 -3.51
C ASN A 156 -29.94 -7.65 -3.21
N ALA A 157 -29.36 -6.59 -2.64
CA ALA A 157 -30.06 -5.34 -2.33
C ALA A 157 -30.56 -4.64 -3.60
N ARG A 158 -29.81 -4.75 -4.71
CA ARG A 158 -30.13 -4.08 -5.97
C ARG A 158 -31.11 -4.86 -6.86
N LYS A 159 -31.17 -6.18 -6.72
CA LYS A 159 -32.03 -7.07 -7.52
C LYS A 159 -33.49 -6.61 -7.64
N PRO A 160 -34.17 -6.11 -6.58
CA PRO A 160 -35.54 -5.58 -6.71
C PRO A 160 -35.63 -4.37 -7.65
N VAL A 161 -34.65 -3.46 -7.60
CA VAL A 161 -34.58 -2.28 -8.48
C VAL A 161 -34.38 -2.72 -9.93
N ASP A 162 -33.48 -3.67 -10.18
CA ASP A 162 -33.22 -4.18 -11.53
C ASP A 162 -34.46 -4.89 -12.11
N ASN A 163 -35.21 -5.62 -11.28
CA ASN A 163 -36.48 -6.24 -11.67
C ASN A 163 -37.55 -5.20 -12.02
N ALA A 164 -37.75 -4.19 -11.15
CA ALA A 164 -38.73 -3.12 -11.38
C ALA A 164 -38.39 -2.32 -12.65
N ASN A 165 -37.12 -1.98 -12.85
CA ASN A 165 -36.65 -1.27 -14.04
C ASN A 165 -36.85 -2.11 -15.32
N THR A 166 -36.54 -3.41 -15.26
CA THR A 166 -36.76 -4.34 -16.39
C THR A 166 -38.25 -4.45 -16.75
N ASN A 167 -39.12 -4.50 -15.74
CA ASN A 167 -40.57 -4.51 -15.95
C ASN A 167 -41.06 -3.20 -16.59
N LEU A 168 -40.64 -2.05 -16.08
CA LEU A 168 -40.99 -0.74 -16.62
C LEU A 168 -40.55 -0.60 -18.10
N GLN A 169 -39.33 -1.01 -18.43
CA GLN A 169 -38.86 -1.04 -19.83
C GLN A 169 -39.72 -1.95 -20.71
N LYS A 170 -40.14 -3.11 -20.21
CA LYS A 170 -41.03 -4.02 -20.93
C LYS A 170 -42.40 -3.37 -21.20
N LEU A 171 -42.99 -2.69 -20.21
CA LEU A 171 -44.26 -1.99 -20.35
C LEU A 171 -44.16 -0.83 -21.35
N HIS A 172 -43.07 -0.04 -21.32
CA HIS A 172 -42.85 1.00 -22.32
C HIS A 172 -42.77 0.44 -23.74
N ARG A 173 -42.07 -0.69 -23.96
CA ARG A 173 -42.04 -1.37 -25.26
C ARG A 173 -43.43 -1.81 -25.71
N GLN A 174 -44.23 -2.38 -24.80
CA GLN A 174 -45.62 -2.76 -25.08
C GLN A 174 -46.50 -1.57 -25.43
N ARG A 175 -46.35 -0.44 -24.72
CA ARG A 175 -47.07 0.82 -25.02
C ARG A 175 -46.73 1.35 -26.41
N ILE A 176 -45.46 1.33 -26.81
CA ILE A 176 -45.05 1.77 -28.16
C ILE A 176 -45.77 0.94 -29.23
N HIS A 177 -45.78 -0.39 -29.10
CA HIS A 177 -46.49 -1.28 -30.02
C HIS A 177 -48.02 -1.05 -29.99
N ALA A 178 -48.60 -0.83 -28.80
CA ALA A 178 -50.02 -0.53 -28.65
C ALA A 178 -50.41 0.80 -29.32
N ASN A 179 -49.57 1.82 -29.22
CA ASN A 179 -49.76 3.12 -29.89
C ASN A 179 -49.70 2.98 -31.42
N GLN A 180 -48.76 2.20 -31.95
CA GLN A 180 -48.72 1.89 -33.39
C GLN A 180 -50.01 1.19 -33.85
N SER A 181 -50.45 0.17 -33.09
CA SER A 181 -51.70 -0.54 -33.39
C SER A 181 -52.95 0.36 -33.31
N LEU A 182 -52.96 1.33 -32.39
CA LEU A 182 -54.03 2.33 -32.27
C LEU A 182 -54.03 3.28 -33.47
N ALA A 183 -52.86 3.77 -33.89
CA ALA A 183 -52.72 4.62 -35.06
C ALA A 183 -53.25 3.92 -36.33
N ASP A 184 -52.92 2.64 -36.51
CA ASP A 184 -53.44 1.87 -37.64
C ASP A 184 -54.96 1.65 -37.56
N ALA A 185 -55.50 1.43 -36.36
CA ALA A 185 -56.95 1.33 -36.15
C ALA A 185 -57.66 2.67 -36.42
N GLN A 186 -57.04 3.80 -36.08
CA GLN A 186 -57.54 5.14 -36.38
C GLN A 186 -57.56 5.40 -37.89
N ARG A 187 -56.47 5.10 -38.61
CA ARG A 187 -56.42 5.24 -40.08
C ARG A 187 -57.50 4.39 -40.77
N LYS A 188 -57.68 3.14 -40.34
CA LYS A 188 -58.74 2.26 -40.87
C LYS A 188 -60.14 2.80 -40.59
N PHE A 189 -60.38 3.31 -39.38
CA PHE A 189 -61.64 3.93 -39.02
C PHE A 189 -61.94 5.16 -39.88
N GLU A 190 -60.96 6.05 -40.07
CA GLU A 190 -61.08 7.24 -40.91
C GLU A 190 -61.37 6.87 -42.37
N GLY A 191 -60.66 5.86 -42.90
CA GLY A 191 -60.90 5.34 -44.25
C GLY A 191 -62.31 4.76 -44.45
N ILE A 192 -62.81 3.99 -43.49
CA ILE A 192 -64.18 3.43 -43.54
C ILE A 192 -65.23 4.54 -43.37
N LYS A 193 -64.97 5.53 -42.51
CA LYS A 193 -65.87 6.66 -42.29
C LYS A 193 -65.98 7.56 -43.53
N ALA A 194 -64.89 7.75 -44.26
CA ALA A 194 -64.84 8.52 -45.50
C ALA A 194 -65.49 7.78 -46.69
N ASN A 195 -65.64 6.45 -46.62
CA ASN A 195 -66.26 5.67 -47.68
C ASN A 195 -67.79 5.76 -47.62
N HIS A 196 -68.41 6.39 -48.62
CA HIS A 196 -69.87 6.52 -48.72
C HIS A 196 -70.61 5.19 -48.93
N PHE A 197 -69.93 4.15 -49.40
CA PHE A 197 -70.52 2.82 -49.60
C PHE A 197 -70.39 1.91 -48.39
N ALA A 198 -69.69 2.33 -47.32
CA ALA A 198 -69.52 1.52 -46.13
C ALA A 198 -70.85 1.37 -45.37
N THR A 199 -71.16 0.12 -45.01
CA THR A 199 -72.35 -0.23 -44.24
C THR A 199 -72.25 0.28 -42.81
N GLU A 200 -73.39 0.45 -42.15
CA GLU A 200 -73.44 0.89 -40.76
C GLU A 200 -72.73 -0.10 -39.82
N VAL A 201 -72.84 -1.39 -40.12
CA VAL A 201 -72.15 -2.47 -39.39
C VAL A 201 -70.63 -2.33 -39.49
N GLU A 202 -70.09 -2.00 -40.67
CA GLU A 202 -68.65 -1.78 -40.86
C GLU A 202 -68.14 -0.56 -40.09
N LYS A 203 -68.91 0.54 -40.08
CA LYS A 203 -68.59 1.74 -39.31
C LYS A 203 -68.60 1.45 -37.80
N GLN A 204 -69.58 0.68 -37.33
CA GLN A 204 -69.70 0.31 -35.92
C GLN A 204 -68.58 -0.66 -35.48
N ASN A 205 -68.21 -1.62 -36.33
CA ASN A 205 -67.08 -2.52 -36.09
C ASN A 205 -65.74 -1.76 -36.03
N ALA A 206 -65.51 -0.83 -36.96
CA ALA A 206 -64.32 0.01 -36.97
C ALA A 206 -64.23 0.91 -35.73
N THR A 207 -65.37 1.48 -35.30
CA THR A 207 -65.47 2.26 -34.06
C THR A 207 -65.13 1.42 -32.85
N SER A 208 -65.75 0.24 -32.73
CA SER A 208 -65.55 -0.68 -31.59
C SER A 208 -64.10 -1.17 -31.52
N HIS A 209 -63.49 -1.51 -32.67
CA HIS A 209 -62.10 -1.91 -32.73
C HIS A 209 -61.15 -0.78 -32.29
N ARG A 210 -61.38 0.47 -32.73
CA ARG A 210 -60.61 1.65 -32.29
C ARG A 210 -60.73 1.87 -30.78
N VAL A 211 -61.94 1.83 -30.23
CA VAL A 211 -62.20 2.00 -28.79
C VAL A 211 -61.46 0.93 -27.98
N ARG A 212 -61.50 -0.34 -28.43
CA ARG A 212 -60.75 -1.43 -27.77
C ARG A 212 -59.24 -1.18 -27.77
N LYS A 213 -58.66 -0.69 -28.87
CA LYS A 213 -57.24 -0.34 -28.92
C LYS A 213 -56.88 0.83 -28.02
N GLN A 214 -57.74 1.86 -27.95
CA GLN A 214 -57.56 2.98 -27.03
C GLN A 214 -57.61 2.54 -25.57
N SER A 215 -58.56 1.67 -25.21
CA SER A 215 -58.67 1.11 -23.87
C SER A 215 -57.41 0.33 -23.47
N ASN A 216 -56.80 -0.40 -24.41
CA ASN A 216 -55.54 -1.11 -24.18
C ASN A 216 -54.37 -0.15 -23.90
N VAL A 217 -54.27 0.96 -24.64
CA VAL A 217 -53.26 2.00 -24.39
C VAL A 217 -53.47 2.63 -23.00
N ASN A 218 -54.71 2.95 -22.64
CA ASN A 218 -55.03 3.52 -21.33
C ASN A 218 -54.68 2.56 -20.18
N ALA A 219 -54.97 1.27 -20.33
CA ALA A 219 -54.60 0.24 -19.35
C ALA A 219 -53.07 0.12 -19.20
N LEU A 220 -52.32 0.17 -20.31
CA LEU A 220 -50.85 0.17 -20.26
C LEU A 220 -50.28 1.42 -19.59
N ASN A 221 -50.88 2.60 -19.78
CA ASN A 221 -50.47 3.81 -19.06
C ASN A 221 -50.67 3.68 -17.55
N GLN A 222 -51.79 3.08 -17.10
CA GLN A 222 -52.01 2.82 -15.68
C GLN A 222 -50.96 1.84 -15.11
N GLN A 223 -50.63 0.77 -15.86
CA GLN A 223 -49.59 -0.17 -15.45
C GLN A 223 -48.20 0.47 -15.40
N ILE A 224 -47.90 1.38 -16.34
CA ILE A 224 -46.64 2.14 -16.36
C ILE A 224 -46.55 3.03 -15.12
N ASN A 225 -47.60 3.80 -14.81
CA ASN A 225 -47.59 4.66 -13.63
C ASN A 225 -47.37 3.86 -12.34
N ALA A 226 -48.05 2.71 -12.19
CA ALA A 226 -47.84 1.83 -11.05
C ALA A 226 -46.41 1.26 -10.99
N ALA A 227 -45.82 0.90 -12.14
CA ALA A 227 -44.44 0.43 -12.21
C ALA A 227 -43.40 1.55 -11.94
N GLU A 228 -43.71 2.80 -12.29
CA GLU A 228 -42.90 3.97 -11.95
C GLU A 228 -42.90 4.22 -10.44
N GLU A 229 -44.06 4.12 -9.78
CA GLU A 229 -44.19 4.21 -8.32
C GLU A 229 -43.42 3.08 -7.61
N GLU A 230 -43.57 1.84 -8.08
CA GLU A 230 -42.81 0.67 -7.57
C GLU A 230 -41.30 0.87 -7.73
N LEU A 231 -40.85 1.43 -8.86
CA LEU A 231 -39.43 1.71 -9.09
C LEU A 231 -38.90 2.76 -8.11
N ILE A 232 -39.69 3.79 -7.79
CA ILE A 232 -39.31 4.81 -6.80
C ILE A 232 -39.18 4.17 -5.42
N GLU A 233 -40.17 3.38 -4.99
CA GLU A 233 -40.15 2.72 -3.68
C GLU A 233 -38.98 1.74 -3.54
N THR A 234 -38.75 0.90 -4.55
CA THR A 234 -37.63 -0.05 -4.55
C THR A 234 -36.27 0.65 -4.54
N LYS A 235 -36.12 1.78 -5.24
CA LYS A 235 -34.89 2.61 -5.19
C LYS A 235 -34.64 3.20 -3.82
N LEU A 236 -35.68 3.67 -3.11
CA LEU A 236 -35.53 4.22 -1.75
C LEU A 236 -35.04 3.14 -0.79
N ARG A 237 -35.68 1.97 -0.79
CA ARG A 237 -35.25 0.83 0.04
C ARG A 237 -33.83 0.37 -0.30
N TYR A 238 -33.48 0.28 -1.59
CA TYR A 238 -32.12 -0.05 -2.00
C TYR A 238 -31.10 0.94 -1.45
N ARG A 239 -31.40 2.26 -1.47
CA ARG A 239 -30.49 3.26 -0.91
C ARG A 239 -30.23 3.03 0.58
N GLU A 240 -31.27 2.74 1.36
CA GLU A 240 -31.14 2.45 2.79
C GLU A 240 -30.27 1.20 3.04
N GLU A 241 -30.53 0.11 2.33
CA GLU A 241 -29.74 -1.13 2.42
C GLU A 241 -28.29 -0.91 1.97
N ALA A 242 -28.08 -0.21 0.85
CA ALA A 242 -26.77 0.10 0.30
C ALA A 242 -25.94 0.99 1.25
N ILE A 243 -26.57 1.93 1.97
CA ILE A 243 -25.90 2.71 3.02
C ILE A 243 -25.44 1.79 4.15
N GLN A 244 -26.24 0.81 4.54
CA GLN A 244 -25.84 -0.12 5.60
C GLN A 244 -24.68 -1.03 5.17
N ILE A 245 -24.69 -1.50 3.93
CA ILE A 245 -23.56 -2.25 3.36
C ILE A 245 -22.31 -1.36 3.26
N PHE A 246 -22.47 -0.09 2.85
CA PHE A 246 -21.37 0.87 2.78
C PHE A 246 -20.72 1.10 4.15
N LYS A 247 -21.50 1.22 5.23
CA LYS A 247 -20.96 1.34 6.60
C LYS A 247 -20.11 0.13 7.00
N GLU A 248 -20.46 -1.07 6.53
CA GLU A 248 -19.64 -2.27 6.75
C GLU A 248 -18.31 -2.18 5.98
N CYS A 249 -18.31 -1.63 4.76
CA CYS A 249 -17.08 -1.33 4.03
C CYS A 249 -16.21 -0.29 4.76
N ASP A 250 -16.81 0.77 5.30
CA ASP A 250 -16.10 1.80 6.07
C ASP A 250 -15.42 1.22 7.32
N GLN A 251 -16.09 0.29 8.01
CA GLN A 251 -15.51 -0.40 9.16
C GLN A 251 -14.29 -1.23 8.76
N LEU A 252 -14.39 -2.01 7.68
CA LEU A 252 -13.26 -2.79 7.16
C LEU A 252 -12.09 -1.90 6.73
N GLU A 253 -12.37 -0.76 6.10
CA GLU A 253 -11.35 0.20 5.72
C GLU A 253 -10.71 0.87 6.95
N THR A 254 -11.50 1.20 7.96
CA THR A 254 -11.03 1.75 9.24
C THR A 254 -10.08 0.77 9.94
N GLU A 255 -10.46 -0.51 10.01
CA GLU A 255 -9.60 -1.57 10.56
C GLU A 255 -8.27 -1.67 9.80
N ARG A 256 -8.32 -1.60 8.46
CA ARG A 256 -7.13 -1.63 7.61
C ARG A 256 -6.20 -0.44 7.85
N LEU A 257 -6.76 0.77 7.93
CA LEU A 257 -5.99 2.00 8.16
C LEU A 257 -5.34 1.99 9.55
N ASN A 258 -6.09 1.59 10.59
CA ASN A 258 -5.56 1.47 11.95
C ASN A 258 -4.43 0.42 12.02
N PHE A 259 -4.61 -0.72 11.35
CA PHE A 259 -3.57 -1.75 11.28
C PHE A 259 -2.28 -1.22 10.66
N ILE A 260 -2.38 -0.49 9.54
CA ILE A 260 -1.20 0.09 8.88
C ILE A 260 -0.51 1.10 9.79
N GLN A 261 -1.28 2.00 10.41
CA GLN A 261 -0.74 2.98 11.34
C GLN A 261 0.01 2.31 12.50
N GLN A 262 -0.59 1.30 13.13
CA GLN A 262 0.04 0.58 14.24
C GLN A 262 1.30 -0.16 13.81
N THR A 263 1.28 -0.78 12.63
CA THR A 263 2.45 -1.49 12.09
C THR A 263 3.59 -0.52 11.77
N LEU A 264 3.28 0.65 11.18
CA LEU A 264 4.25 1.71 10.93
C LEU A 264 4.90 2.19 12.23
N LEU A 265 4.10 2.48 13.26
CA LEU A 265 4.62 2.92 14.55
C LEU A 265 5.54 1.86 15.18
N LYS A 266 5.11 0.59 15.20
CA LYS A 266 5.95 -0.52 15.67
C LYS A 266 7.26 -0.64 14.89
N PHE A 267 7.20 -0.54 13.57
CA PHE A 267 8.39 -0.62 12.72
C PHE A 267 9.34 0.54 13.00
N LEU A 268 8.81 1.77 13.06
CA LEU A 268 9.57 2.97 13.41
C LEU A 268 10.26 2.83 14.77
N ASP A 269 9.54 2.37 15.79
CA ASP A 269 10.10 2.15 17.14
C ASP A 269 11.26 1.14 17.14
N VAL A 270 11.26 0.17 16.23
CA VAL A 270 12.34 -0.81 16.09
C VAL A 270 13.55 -0.21 15.39
N ILE A 271 13.35 0.53 14.30
CA ILE A 271 14.44 1.06 13.47
C ILE A 271 14.99 2.40 13.99
N HIS A 272 14.34 3.01 14.97
CA HIS A 272 14.70 4.33 15.47
C HIS A 272 16.12 4.36 16.08
N PRO A 273 17.06 5.18 15.57
CA PRO A 273 18.46 5.15 16.01
C PRO A 273 18.66 5.46 17.51
N LEU A 274 17.81 6.32 18.10
CA LEU A 274 17.96 6.67 19.53
C LEU A 274 17.73 5.48 20.46
N ARG A 275 17.03 4.43 20.01
CA ARG A 275 16.82 3.21 20.81
C ARG A 275 18.13 2.49 21.13
N TYR A 276 19.14 2.64 20.27
CA TYR A 276 20.43 1.98 20.39
C TYR A 276 21.56 2.95 20.73
N PHE A 277 21.22 4.21 21.02
CA PHE A 277 22.17 5.29 21.27
C PHE A 277 23.14 4.94 22.41
N HIS A 278 22.64 4.41 23.52
CA HIS A 278 23.49 4.06 24.67
C HIS A 278 24.53 3.01 24.31
N GLN A 279 24.11 1.89 23.71
CA GLN A 279 24.98 0.78 23.31
C GLN A 279 26.06 1.23 22.33
N LEU A 280 25.68 2.02 21.32
CA LEU A 280 26.62 2.54 20.33
C LEU A 280 27.57 3.59 20.93
N SER A 281 27.09 4.38 21.89
CA SER A 281 27.91 5.36 22.62
C SER A 281 28.92 4.68 23.52
N GLU A 282 28.53 3.64 24.27
CA GLU A 282 29.44 2.86 25.12
C GLU A 282 30.59 2.24 24.30
N ILE A 283 30.30 1.68 23.12
CA ILE A 283 31.33 1.15 22.22
C ILE A 283 32.31 2.25 21.79
N SER A 284 31.79 3.43 21.47
CA SER A 284 32.59 4.57 21.02
C SER A 284 33.42 5.17 22.15
N ASP A 285 32.84 5.30 23.34
CA ASP A 285 33.48 5.82 24.54
C ASP A 285 34.59 4.88 25.03
N GLN A 286 34.37 3.56 24.96
CA GLN A 286 35.39 2.58 25.29
C GLN A 286 36.59 2.66 24.32
N LEU A 287 36.35 2.81 23.02
CA LEU A 287 37.43 3.01 22.05
C LEU A 287 38.18 4.32 22.32
N ARG A 288 37.46 5.40 22.63
CA ARG A 288 38.05 6.70 22.98
C ARG A 288 38.93 6.58 24.22
N TYR A 289 38.44 5.91 25.26
CA TYR A 289 39.20 5.64 26.47
C TYR A 289 40.47 4.84 26.19
N ASP A 290 40.37 3.79 25.37
CA ASP A 290 41.51 2.96 24.99
C ASP A 290 42.59 3.77 24.25
N ILE A 291 42.19 4.62 23.30
CA ILE A 291 43.11 5.52 22.59
C ILE A 291 43.83 6.44 23.58
N GLN A 292 43.10 7.05 24.52
CA GLN A 292 43.65 8.04 25.45
C GLN A 292 44.56 7.44 26.52
N THR A 293 44.33 6.20 26.93
CA THR A 293 44.99 5.62 28.11
C THR A 293 45.98 4.51 27.77
N LYS A 294 45.79 3.80 26.65
CA LYS A 294 46.62 2.64 26.27
C LYS A 294 47.64 2.96 25.18
N GLN A 295 47.43 4.01 24.37
CA GLN A 295 48.42 4.44 23.39
C GLN A 295 49.57 5.16 24.09
N ASN A 296 50.79 4.66 23.91
CA ASN A 296 51.99 5.22 24.51
C ASN A 296 53.07 5.39 23.44
N ILE A 297 53.14 6.60 22.90
CA ILE A 297 54.07 6.98 21.84
C ILE A 297 55.52 6.84 22.32
N GLU A 298 55.83 7.25 23.54
CA GLU A 298 57.19 7.20 24.08
C GLU A 298 57.68 5.75 24.23
N HIS A 299 56.82 4.86 24.74
CA HIS A 299 57.12 3.44 24.84
C HIS A 299 57.38 2.82 23.46
N ASP A 300 56.54 3.12 22.47
CA ASP A 300 56.69 2.60 21.11
C ASP A 300 57.98 3.11 20.45
N LEU A 301 58.31 4.40 20.61
CA LEU A 301 59.58 4.97 20.12
C LEU A 301 60.81 4.34 20.78
N ARG A 302 60.76 4.06 22.09
CA ARG A 302 61.85 3.34 22.79
C ARG A 302 62.03 1.91 22.26
N TYR A 303 60.92 1.21 22.01
CA TYR A 303 60.96 -0.12 21.38
C TYR A 303 61.62 -0.04 19.99
N TRP A 304 61.26 0.96 19.18
CA TRP A 304 61.85 1.17 17.87
C TRP A 304 63.36 1.40 17.94
N GLN A 305 63.80 2.35 18.77
CA GLN A 305 65.22 2.67 18.95
C GLN A 305 66.05 1.47 19.41
N ARG A 306 65.49 0.60 20.27
CA ARG A 306 66.17 -0.62 20.72
C ARG A 306 66.25 -1.69 19.63
N THR A 307 65.22 -1.76 18.78
CA THR A 307 65.10 -2.79 17.73
C THR A 307 65.91 -2.41 16.49
N TYR A 308 66.01 -1.11 16.21
CA TYR A 308 66.76 -0.51 15.10
C TYR A 308 67.67 0.61 15.62
N PRO A 309 68.68 0.29 16.44
CA PRO A 309 69.64 1.29 16.90
C PRO A 309 70.30 1.91 15.67
N GLY A 310 70.35 3.25 15.65
CA GLY A 310 70.91 4.00 14.53
C GLY A 310 72.30 3.48 14.18
N SER A 311 72.47 3.20 12.89
CA SER A 311 73.70 3.04 12.12
C SER A 311 74.58 4.31 12.15
N ALA A 312 74.83 4.86 13.33
CA ALA A 312 75.60 6.08 13.58
C ALA A 312 76.87 5.81 14.41
N ASP A 313 77.14 4.55 14.80
CA ASP A 313 78.27 4.19 15.68
C ASP A 313 79.21 3.13 15.06
N SER A 314 79.22 2.99 13.73
CA SER A 314 80.10 2.04 13.03
C SER A 314 81.22 2.71 12.24
N SER A 315 81.74 3.84 12.73
CA SER A 315 82.91 4.52 12.15
C SER A 315 83.74 5.24 13.22
N GLN A 316 84.47 4.51 14.06
CA GLN A 316 85.72 5.04 14.61
C GLN A 316 86.89 4.27 13.98
N PRO A 317 87.82 4.94 13.28
CA PRO A 317 89.06 4.31 12.86
C PRO A 317 89.89 3.99 14.10
N SER A 318 90.44 2.79 14.14
CA SER A 318 91.42 2.37 15.13
C SER A 318 92.68 3.21 14.98
N ASP A 319 92.86 4.19 15.87
CA ASP A 319 94.16 4.80 16.07
C ASP A 319 95.11 3.79 16.70
N GLU A 320 96.20 3.54 15.98
CA GLU A 320 97.40 2.85 16.42
C GLU A 320 97.91 3.43 17.74
N ILE A 321 98.27 2.56 18.69
CA ILE A 321 99.33 2.89 19.64
C ILE A 321 100.40 1.81 19.50
N SER A 322 101.49 2.21 18.85
CA SER A 322 102.80 1.59 18.94
C SER A 322 103.30 1.64 20.38
N VAL A 323 103.78 0.50 20.90
CA VAL A 323 104.99 0.39 21.74
C VAL A 323 105.70 -0.91 21.37
#